data_AF-A0A2K0TCD9-F1
#
_entry.id   AF-A0A2K0TCD9-F1
#
_cell.length_a   1.000
_cell.length_b   1.000
_cell.length_c   1.000
_cell.angle_alpha   90.00
_cell.angle_beta   90.00
_cell.angle_gamma   90.00
#
_symmetry.space_group_name_H-M   'P 1'
#
loop_
_entity.id
_entity.type
_entity.pdbx_description
1 polymer ?
#
loop_
_entity_poly.entity_id
_entity_poly.type
_entity_poly.pdbx_seq_one_letter_code
_entity_poly.pdbx_strand_id
1 'polypeptide(L)'
;MSPIARYASDNQVIYDQLSATYTLFAFNEAVLLRVTKDLRVWKALLVGILVCDAIHLYGSWAALGGDVFWDVRSWRAEDWANLGSLWGQGAFRVAFLAGIGLKEATPVKRE
;
A
#
# COMPACT_ATOMS: atom_id res chain seq x y z
N MET A 1 -0.80 24.37 9.35
CA MET A 1 -1.41 23.90 8.09
C MET A 1 -0.27 23.64 7.11
N SER A 2 -0.07 22.40 6.65
CA SER A 2 1.03 22.05 5.74
C SER A 2 0.92 22.79 4.41
N PRO A 3 1.87 23.67 4.03
CA PRO A 3 1.79 24.47 2.80
C PRO A 3 2.19 23.73 1.51
N ILE A 4 2.59 22.45 1.57
CA ILE A 4 3.65 21.95 0.66
C ILE A 4 3.11 21.16 -0.54
N ALA A 5 2.04 20.37 -0.39
CA ALA A 5 1.51 19.56 -1.50
C ALA A 5 0.36 20.28 -2.21
N ARG A 6 0.63 20.86 -3.38
CA ARG A 6 -0.39 21.38 -4.31
C ARG A 6 -0.35 20.58 -5.59
N TYR A 7 -1.53 20.30 -6.14
CA TYR A 7 -1.64 19.70 -7.47
C TYR A 7 -0.96 20.59 -8.51
N ALA A 8 -0.10 19.99 -9.34
CA ALA A 8 0.60 20.67 -10.42
C ALA A 8 0.31 19.93 -11.73
N SER A 9 -0.43 20.57 -12.65
CA SER A 9 -0.84 19.98 -13.92
C SER A 9 0.33 19.52 -14.78
N ASP A 10 1.49 20.17 -14.64
CA ASP A 10 2.70 19.83 -15.41
C ASP A 10 3.23 18.43 -15.07
N ASN A 11 2.85 17.89 -13.91
CA ASN A 11 3.22 16.56 -13.44
C ASN A 11 2.16 15.50 -13.77
N GLN A 12 1.19 15.79 -14.64
CA GLN A 12 0.08 14.87 -14.96
C GLN A 12 0.57 13.47 -15.33
N VAL A 13 1.64 13.39 -16.15
CA VAL A 13 2.22 12.11 -16.55
C VAL A 13 2.62 11.27 -15.33
N ILE A 14 3.21 11.88 -14.30
CA ILE A 14 3.63 11.18 -13.08
C ILE A 14 2.42 10.69 -12.30
N TYR A 15 1.35 11.51 -12.20
CA TYR A 15 0.11 11.09 -11.55
C TYR A 15 -0.56 9.92 -12.28
N ASP A 16 -0.55 9.93 -13.61
CA ASP A 16 -1.09 8.84 -14.42
C ASP A 16 -0.28 7.54 -14.25
N GLN A 17 1.06 7.63 -14.21
CA GLN A 17 1.92 6.47 -13.93
C GLN A 17 1.70 5.90 -12.53
N LEU A 18 1.50 6.78 -11.54
CA LEU A 18 1.19 6.37 -10.17
C LEU A 18 -0.16 5.64 -10.11
N SER A 19 -1.19 6.20 -10.75
CA SER A 19 -2.52 5.59 -10.88
C SER A 19 -2.47 4.23 -11.59
N ALA A 20 -1.70 4.13 -12.68
CA ALA A 20 -1.49 2.89 -13.40
C ALA A 20 -0.83 1.81 -12.51
N THR A 21 0.13 2.20 -11.67
CA THR A 21 0.80 1.29 -10.72
C THR A 21 -0.18 0.72 -9.71
N TYR A 22 -1.01 1.55 -9.08
CA TYR A 22 -2.04 1.05 -8.14
C TYR A 22 -3.09 0.19 -8.82
N THR A 23 -3.47 0.54 -10.06
CA THR A 23 -4.39 -0.28 -10.87
C THR A 23 -3.79 -1.65 -11.14
N LEU A 24 -2.49 -1.73 -11.45
CA LEU A 24 -1.78 -2.98 -11.65
C LEU A 24 -1.73 -3.83 -10.37
N PHE A 25 -1.52 -3.22 -9.20
CA PHE A 25 -1.57 -3.94 -7.93
C PHE A 25 -2.95 -4.56 -7.69
N ALA A 26 -4.00 -3.76 -7.80
CA ALA A 26 -5.37 -4.23 -7.63
C ALA A 26 -5.73 -5.35 -8.63
N PHE A 27 -5.31 -5.21 -9.90
CA PHE A 27 -5.52 -6.23 -10.92
C PHE A 27 -4.81 -7.54 -10.57
N ASN A 28 -3.52 -7.49 -10.22
CA ASN A 28 -2.74 -8.69 -9.87
C ASN A 28 -3.31 -9.40 -8.64
N GLU A 29 -3.70 -8.65 -7.60
CA GLU A 29 -4.35 -9.20 -6.41
C GLU A 29 -5.69 -9.86 -6.78
N ALA A 30 -6.52 -9.20 -7.61
CA ALA A 30 -7.79 -9.76 -8.07
C ALA A 30 -7.62 -11.04 -8.91
N VAL A 31 -6.58 -11.10 -9.75
CA VAL A 31 -6.25 -12.30 -10.53
C VAL A 31 -5.78 -13.41 -9.62
N LEU A 32 -4.85 -13.14 -8.70
CA LEU A 32 -4.36 -14.16 -7.76
C LEU A 32 -5.47 -14.74 -6.90
N LEU A 33 -6.49 -13.95 -6.52
CA LEU A 33 -7.65 -14.43 -5.75
C LEU A 33 -8.42 -15.53 -6.49
N ARG A 34 -8.35 -15.53 -7.82
CA ARG A 34 -9.03 -16.48 -8.70
C ARG A 34 -8.14 -17.64 -9.13
N VAL A 35 -6.83 -17.41 -9.23
CA VAL A 35 -5.89 -18.38 -9.78
C VAL A 35 -5.34 -19.33 -8.71
N THR A 36 -5.10 -18.86 -7.48
CA THR A 36 -4.46 -19.69 -6.44
C THR A 36 -4.96 -19.39 -5.03
N LYS A 37 -4.98 -20.44 -4.21
CA LYS A 37 -5.22 -20.36 -2.75
C LYS A 37 -3.93 -20.56 -1.94
N ASP A 38 -2.78 -20.69 -2.61
CA ASP A 38 -1.49 -20.85 -1.93
C ASP A 38 -1.07 -19.54 -1.27
N LEU A 39 -1.08 -19.54 0.07
CA LEU A 39 -0.66 -18.40 0.88
C LEU A 39 0.80 -18.02 0.65
N ARG A 40 1.68 -18.93 0.23
CA ARG A 40 3.09 -18.61 -0.05
C ARG A 40 3.22 -17.68 -1.24
N VAL A 41 2.45 -17.93 -2.29
CA VAL A 41 2.39 -17.07 -3.50
C VAL A 41 1.83 -15.69 -3.14
N TRP A 42 0.75 -15.67 -2.37
CA TRP A 42 0.16 -14.44 -1.85
C TRP A 42 1.15 -13.61 -1.02
N LYS A 43 1.83 -14.23 -0.06
CA LYS A 43 2.83 -13.55 0.76
C LYS A 43 4.00 -13.03 -0.09
N ALA A 44 4.47 -13.79 -1.07
CA ALA A 44 5.53 -13.34 -1.96
C ALA A 44 5.13 -12.10 -2.79
N LEU A 45 3.93 -12.08 -3.37
CA LEU A 45 3.42 -10.90 -4.09
C LEU A 45 3.32 -9.70 -3.14
N LEU A 46 2.70 -9.89 -1.97
CA LEU A 46 2.48 -8.80 -1.01
C LEU A 46 3.78 -8.22 -0.44
N VAL A 47 4.84 -9.04 -0.29
CA VAL A 47 6.18 -8.52 0.05
C VAL A 47 6.70 -7.59 -1.05
N GLY A 48 6.56 -7.98 -2.32
CA GLY A 48 6.96 -7.14 -3.45
C GLY A 48 6.21 -5.80 -3.48
N ILE A 49 4.89 -5.84 -3.25
CA ILE A 49 4.08 -4.61 -3.16
C ILE A 49 4.47 -3.78 -1.94
N LEU A 50 4.73 -4.40 -0.80
CA LEU A 50 5.13 -3.70 0.43
C LEU A 50 6.48 -2.98 0.27
N VAL A 51 7.42 -3.55 -0.48
CA VAL A 51 8.68 -2.86 -0.84
C VAL A 51 8.36 -1.60 -1.65
N CYS A 52 7.42 -1.68 -2.59
CA CYS A 52 6.99 -0.53 -3.37
C CYS A 52 6.31 0.53 -2.48
N ASP A 53 5.43 0.13 -1.56
CA ASP A 53 4.79 1.04 -0.59
C ASP A 53 5.85 1.76 0.27
N ALA A 54 6.89 1.05 0.72
CA ALA A 54 7.98 1.63 1.50
C ALA A 54 8.77 2.67 0.71
N ILE A 55 9.01 2.43 -0.58
CA ILE A 55 9.66 3.40 -1.48
C ILE A 55 8.78 4.65 -1.64
N HIS A 56 7.47 4.50 -1.80
CA HIS A 56 6.53 5.63 -1.88
C HIS A 56 6.48 6.46 -0.59
N LEU A 57 6.46 5.79 0.57
CA LEU A 57 6.50 6.44 1.87
C LEU A 57 7.81 7.19 2.08
N TYR A 58 8.95 6.59 1.72
CA TYR A 58 10.25 7.24 1.78
C TYR A 58 10.31 8.48 0.88
N GLY A 59 9.84 8.38 -0.37
CA GLY A 59 9.78 9.51 -1.30
C GLY A 59 8.88 10.64 -0.76
N SER A 60 7.74 10.28 -0.17
CA SER A 60 6.83 11.25 0.44
C SER A 60 7.45 11.93 1.66
N TRP A 61 8.15 11.18 2.52
CA TRP A 61 8.87 11.73 3.66
C TRP A 61 10.00 12.68 3.22
N ALA A 62 10.77 12.30 2.20
CA ALA A 62 11.84 13.14 1.66
C ALA A 62 11.33 14.44 1.05
N ALA A 63 10.13 14.42 0.44
CA ALA A 63 9.54 15.60 -0.20
C ALA A 63 8.79 16.52 0.79
N LEU A 64 8.06 15.95 1.75
CA LEU A 64 7.19 16.70 2.68
C LEU A 64 7.89 17.08 3.99
N GLY A 65 8.99 16.40 4.33
CA GLY A 65 9.66 16.52 5.62
C GLY A 65 8.96 15.75 6.74
N GLY A 66 9.71 15.47 7.81
CA GLY A 66 9.23 14.67 8.94
C GLY A 66 8.06 15.30 9.71
N ASP A 67 8.00 16.62 9.78
CA ASP A 67 6.98 17.33 10.57
C ASP A 67 5.56 17.08 10.05
N VAL A 68 5.38 17.06 8.72
CA VAL A 68 4.08 16.76 8.09
C VAL A 68 3.84 15.26 8.03
N PHE A 69 4.89 14.49 7.73
CA PHE A 69 4.77 13.04 7.56
C PHE A 69 4.32 12.32 8.84
N TRP A 70 4.73 12.79 10.02
CA TRP A 70 4.38 12.17 11.30
C TRP A 70 3.17 12.79 12.00
N ASP A 71 2.81 14.04 11.71
CA ASP A 71 1.65 14.71 12.32
C ASP A 71 0.35 14.45 11.54
N VAL A 72 -0.24 13.27 11.76
CA VAL A 72 -1.51 12.83 11.16
C VAL A 72 -2.68 13.78 11.47
N ARG A 73 -2.63 14.53 12.59
CA ARG A 73 -3.70 15.47 12.95
C ARG A 73 -3.68 16.72 12.08
N SER A 74 -2.53 17.04 11.49
CA SER A 74 -2.35 18.18 10.60
C SER A 74 -2.71 17.90 9.14
N TRP A 75 -2.95 16.62 8.79
CA TRP A 75 -3.19 16.17 7.43
C TRP A 75 -4.49 16.76 6.86
N ARG A 76 -4.37 17.32 5.65
CA ARG A 76 -5.51 17.77 4.85
C ARG A 76 -6.11 16.58 4.10
N ALA A 77 -7.25 16.79 3.45
CA ALA A 77 -7.89 15.74 2.64
C ALA A 77 -6.95 15.17 1.55
N GLU A 78 -6.10 16.04 0.98
CA GLU A 78 -5.07 15.68 -0.01
C GLU A 78 -3.99 14.77 0.61
N ASP A 79 -3.52 15.09 1.83
CA ASP A 79 -2.52 14.28 2.55
C ASP A 79 -3.11 12.93 2.98
N TRP A 80 -4.37 12.91 3.41
CA TRP A 80 -5.10 11.67 3.68
C TRP A 80 -5.25 10.78 2.44
N ALA A 81 -5.52 11.38 1.28
CA ALA A 81 -5.62 10.65 0.02
C ALA A 81 -4.28 10.06 -0.42
N ASN A 82 -3.15 10.73 -0.13
CA ASN A 82 -1.82 10.25 -0.48
C ASN A 82 -1.15 9.43 0.64
N LEU A 83 -0.76 10.06 1.74
CA LEU A 83 -0.07 9.41 2.86
C LEU A 83 -0.99 8.43 3.59
N GLY A 84 -2.24 8.82 3.83
CA GLY A 84 -3.18 7.97 4.55
C GLY A 84 -3.52 6.68 3.81
N SER A 85 -3.72 6.76 2.49
CA SER A 85 -3.94 5.56 1.66
C SER A 85 -2.70 4.66 1.66
N LEU A 86 -1.51 5.22 1.45
CA LEU A 86 -0.24 4.49 1.49
C LEU A 86 -0.01 3.77 2.83
N TRP A 87 -0.15 4.49 3.95
CA TRP A 87 -0.01 3.92 5.28
C TRP A 87 -1.07 2.84 5.55
N GLY A 88 -2.33 3.11 5.19
CA GLY A 88 -3.43 2.15 5.37
C GLY A 88 -3.22 0.87 4.57
N GLN A 89 -2.92 0.99 3.28
CA GLN A 89 -2.68 -0.15 2.39
C GLN A 89 -1.45 -0.95 2.84
N GLY A 90 -0.34 -0.27 3.17
CA GLY A 90 0.85 -0.91 3.72
C GLY A 90 0.56 -1.66 5.03
N ALA A 91 -0.23 -1.06 5.94
CA ALA A 91 -0.62 -1.70 7.19
C ALA A 91 -1.45 -2.98 6.97
N PHE A 92 -2.39 -2.99 6.02
CA PHE A 92 -3.14 -4.20 5.67
C PHE A 92 -2.24 -5.31 5.14
N ARG A 93 -1.24 -4.95 4.33
CA ARG A 93 -0.25 -5.91 3.81
C ARG A 93 0.61 -6.49 4.91
N VAL A 94 1.11 -5.66 5.82
CA VAL A 94 1.86 -6.11 7.01
C VAL A 94 1.02 -7.05 7.87
N ALA A 95 -0.25 -6.69 8.13
CA ALA A 95 -1.17 -7.53 8.90
C ALA A 95 -1.38 -8.90 8.24
N PHE A 96 -1.59 -8.94 6.92
CA PHE A 96 -1.74 -10.19 6.18
C PHE A 96 -0.46 -11.04 6.20
N LEU A 97 0.71 -10.42 6.01
CA LEU A 97 2.01 -11.11 6.07
C LEU A 97 2.28 -11.71 7.45
N ALA A 98 1.91 -10.98 8.51
CA ALA A 98 1.93 -11.43 9.91
C ALA A 98 0.89 -12.52 10.21
N GLY A 99 0.00 -12.84 9.27
CA GLY A 99 -1.01 -13.88 9.42
C GLY A 99 -2.25 -13.46 10.21
N ILE A 100 -2.43 -12.17 10.46
CA ILE A 100 -3.59 -11.65 11.19
C ILE A 100 -4.86 -11.92 10.35
N GLY A 101 -5.84 -12.59 10.96
CA GLY A 101 -7.12 -12.92 10.31
C GLY A 101 -7.09 -14.16 9.40
N LEU A 102 -5.94 -14.83 9.25
CA LEU A 102 -5.87 -16.13 8.57
C LEU A 102 -6.18 -17.25 9.57
N LYS A 103 -7.14 -18.13 9.23
CA LYS A 103 -7.40 -19.34 10.01
C LYS A 103 -6.23 -20.29 9.82
N GLU A 104 -5.71 -20.86 10.91
CA GLU A 104 -4.79 -22.00 10.80
C GLU A 104 -5.49 -23.13 10.03
N ALA A 105 -4.75 -23.76 9.12
CA ALA A 105 -5.27 -24.91 8.40
C ALA A 105 -5.57 -26.01 9.43
N THR A 106 -6.86 -26.32 9.66
CA THR A 106 -7.24 -27.43 10.50
C THR A 106 -6.55 -28.68 9.96
N PRO A 107 -5.71 -29.37 10.75
CA PRO A 107 -5.05 -30.57 10.29
C PRO A 107 -6.14 -31.58 9.92
N VAL A 108 -6.17 -31.98 8.64
CA VAL A 108 -7.05 -33.05 8.18
C VAL A 108 -6.63 -34.30 8.95
N LYS A 109 -7.56 -34.86 9.76
CA LYS A 109 -7.36 -36.11 10.46
C LYS A 109 -7.05 -37.18 9.39
N ARG A 110 -5.81 -37.69 9.39
CA ARG A 110 -5.46 -38.84 8.55
C ARG A 110 -6.22 -40.05 9.10
N GLU A 111 -7.04 -40.66 8.24
CA GLU A 111 -7.64 -41.98 8.45
C GLU A 111 -6.56 -43.08 8.34
#